data_AF-A0A8T5V5A0-F1
#
_entry.id   AF-A0A8T5V5A0-F1
#
_cell.length_a   1.000
_cell.length_b   1.000
_cell.length_c   1.000
_cell.angle_alpha   90.00
_cell.angle_beta   90.00
_cell.angle_gamma   90.00
#
_symmetry.space_group_name_H-M   'P 1'
#
loop_
_entity.id
_entity.type
_entity.pdbx_description
1 polymer ?
#
loop_
_entity_poly.entity_id
_entity_poly.type
_entity_poly.pdbx_seq_one_letter_code
_entity_poly.pdbx_strand_id
1 'polypeptide(L)'
;MNSRHLEDEYDREEAEAIAAALDLTHDELNEIEYVIHEIANDDGLVYGYGVEVKEGAPQHVLDKLARLPRRGNLVLIHLHGYAYDADQEQMEIEMARTTVYKVKLYNVATDEVVISRRMATNEGAIKMGGWTVEGTGVVVDLADLEPGEEWTARDFVPAGYEGAHD
;
A
#
# COMPACT_ATOMS: atom_id res chain seq x y z
N MET A 1 32.24 -18.46 19.01
CA MET A 1 31.96 -18.18 17.58
C MET A 1 30.86 -17.14 17.56
N ASN A 2 31.10 -16.05 16.82
CA ASN A 2 30.57 -14.70 17.09
C ASN A 2 29.31 -14.45 16.26
N SER A 3 28.13 -14.85 16.76
CA SER A 3 26.84 -14.71 16.05
C SER A 3 26.38 -13.26 15.88
N ARG A 4 27.04 -12.29 16.50
CA ARG A 4 26.69 -10.86 16.44
C ARG A 4 27.21 -10.12 15.20
N HIS A 5 28.07 -10.74 14.38
CA HIS A 5 28.66 -10.07 13.21
C HIS A 5 27.85 -10.27 11.91
N LEU A 6 26.89 -11.20 11.91
CA LEU A 6 26.05 -11.49 10.75
C LEU A 6 24.83 -10.57 10.68
N GLU A 7 24.23 -10.20 11.82
CA GLU A 7 23.08 -9.26 11.86
C GLU A 7 23.51 -7.86 11.37
N ASP A 8 24.63 -7.32 11.87
CA ASP A 8 25.16 -5.98 11.49
C ASP A 8 25.55 -5.84 9.99
N GLU A 9 25.84 -6.94 9.29
CA GLU A 9 26.26 -6.94 7.88
C GLU A 9 25.07 -7.17 6.94
N TYR A 10 24.12 -8.04 7.34
CA TYR A 10 22.82 -8.17 6.68
C TYR A 10 21.99 -6.88 6.76
N ASP A 11 21.97 -6.22 7.93
CA ASP A 11 21.29 -4.91 8.10
C ASP A 11 21.85 -3.83 7.17
N ARG A 12 23.13 -3.91 6.79
CA ARG A 12 23.77 -2.89 5.94
C ARG A 12 23.49 -3.09 4.46
N GLU A 13 23.56 -4.33 3.99
CA GLU A 13 23.23 -4.67 2.59
C GLU A 13 21.74 -4.43 2.32
N GLU A 14 20.88 -4.78 3.28
CA GLU A 14 19.44 -4.53 3.20
C GLU A 14 19.14 -3.02 3.21
N ALA A 15 19.78 -2.24 4.11
CA ALA A 15 19.66 -0.78 4.12
C ALA A 15 20.16 -0.12 2.82
N GLU A 16 21.22 -0.65 2.20
CA GLU A 16 21.72 -0.15 0.91
C GLU A 16 20.73 -0.45 -0.23
N ALA A 17 20.14 -1.65 -0.25
CA ALA A 17 19.11 -2.01 -1.21
C ALA A 17 17.84 -1.16 -1.05
N ILE A 18 17.42 -0.86 0.18
CA ILE A 18 16.27 0.00 0.48
C ILE A 18 16.57 1.44 0.05
N ALA A 19 17.74 1.97 0.39
CA ALA A 19 18.15 3.31 -0.02
C ALA A 19 18.13 3.43 -1.55
N ALA A 20 18.71 2.45 -2.26
CA ALA A 20 18.72 2.41 -3.72
C ALA A 20 17.30 2.34 -4.30
N ALA A 21 16.42 1.54 -3.73
CA ALA A 21 15.04 1.40 -4.21
C ALA A 21 14.18 2.66 -3.95
N LEU A 22 14.50 3.43 -2.92
CA LEU A 22 13.83 4.69 -2.58
C LEU A 22 14.45 5.93 -3.26
N ASP A 23 15.48 5.76 -4.10
CA ASP A 23 16.29 6.85 -4.67
C ASP A 23 16.90 7.78 -3.60
N LEU A 24 17.23 7.19 -2.44
CA LEU A 24 17.85 7.86 -1.29
C LEU A 24 19.32 7.45 -1.16
N THR A 25 20.12 8.34 -0.59
CA THR A 25 21.45 7.97 -0.09
C THR A 25 21.33 7.24 1.25
N HIS A 26 22.38 6.50 1.64
CA HIS A 26 22.43 5.83 2.94
C HIS A 26 22.28 6.81 4.11
N ASP A 27 22.82 8.03 3.98
CA ASP A 27 22.67 9.09 4.99
C ASP A 27 21.21 9.59 5.05
N GLU A 28 20.58 9.84 3.90
CA GLU A 28 19.17 10.26 3.84
C GLU A 28 18.21 9.18 4.39
N LEU A 29 18.53 7.90 4.19
CA LEU A 29 17.77 6.80 4.78
C LEU A 29 17.92 6.76 6.31
N ASN A 30 19.12 7.05 6.84
CA ASN A 30 19.38 7.12 8.28
C ASN A 30 18.74 8.36 8.95
N GLU A 31 18.36 9.38 8.17
CA GLU A 31 17.65 10.56 8.67
C GLU A 31 16.16 10.30 8.93
N ILE A 32 15.61 9.19 8.42
CA ILE A 32 14.20 8.84 8.56
C ILE A 32 14.02 7.58 9.38
N GLU A 33 12.94 7.55 10.16
CA GLU A 33 12.45 6.31 10.75
C GLU A 33 11.49 5.66 9.76
N TYR A 34 11.76 4.41 9.38
CA TYR A 34 10.97 3.68 8.41
C TYR A 34 10.67 2.25 8.87
N VAL A 35 9.56 1.71 8.38
CA VAL A 35 9.14 0.32 8.62
C VAL A 35 8.85 -0.32 7.27
N ILE A 36 9.38 -1.52 7.05
CA ILE A 36 9.11 -2.31 5.85
C ILE A 36 7.93 -3.22 6.11
N HIS A 37 6.97 -3.22 5.19
CA HIS A 37 5.81 -4.08 5.18
C HIS A 37 5.89 -5.02 3.98
N GLU A 38 5.79 -6.32 4.24
CA GLU A 38 5.67 -7.32 3.18
C GLU A 38 4.26 -7.25 2.58
N ILE A 39 4.19 -7.08 1.27
CA ILE A 39 2.94 -7.15 0.53
C ILE A 39 2.79 -8.59 0.08
N ALA A 40 2.10 -9.38 0.90
CA ALA A 40 1.73 -10.74 0.57
C ALA A 40 0.23 -10.82 0.22
N ASN A 41 -0.10 -11.71 -0.72
CA ASN A 41 -1.48 -12.10 -0.95
C ASN A 41 -1.89 -13.20 0.05
N ASP A 42 -3.18 -13.56 0.05
CA ASP A 42 -3.75 -14.64 0.90
C ASP A 42 -3.04 -16.00 0.67
N ASP A 43 -2.31 -16.11 -0.45
CA ASP A 43 -1.54 -17.27 -0.87
C ASP A 43 -0.23 -17.46 -0.07
N GLY A 44 0.12 -16.50 0.80
CA GLY A 44 1.32 -16.51 1.63
C GLY A 44 2.62 -16.21 0.88
N LEU A 45 2.53 -15.84 -0.40
CA LEU A 45 3.65 -15.41 -1.23
C LEU A 45 3.81 -13.88 -1.13
N VAL A 46 5.05 -13.43 -0.95
CA VAL A 46 5.41 -12.00 -0.92
C VAL A 46 5.61 -11.53 -2.37
N TYR A 47 4.78 -10.58 -2.79
CA TYR A 47 4.79 -10.01 -4.14
C TYR A 47 5.44 -8.62 -4.20
N GLY A 48 5.85 -8.07 -3.06
CA GLY A 48 6.53 -6.79 -3.00
C GLY A 48 6.76 -6.33 -1.57
N TYR A 49 7.46 -5.20 -1.44
CA TYR A 49 7.72 -4.56 -0.17
C TYR A 49 7.24 -3.11 -0.22
N GLY A 50 6.54 -2.67 0.82
CA GLY A 50 6.10 -1.29 1.01
C GLY A 50 6.84 -0.66 2.18
N VAL A 51 7.47 0.50 1.99
CA VAL A 51 8.13 1.25 3.06
C VAL A 51 7.20 2.32 3.60
N GLU A 52 6.83 2.20 4.87
CA GLU A 52 6.15 3.26 5.62
C GLU A 52 7.20 4.19 6.23
N VAL A 53 7.13 5.48 5.91
CA VAL A 53 7.98 6.50 6.53
C VAL A 53 7.21 7.17 7.67
N LYS A 54 7.79 7.18 8.88
CA LYS A 54 7.17 7.81 10.05
C LYS A 54 7.15 9.34 9.93
N GLU A 55 6.21 9.96 10.65
CA GLU A 55 6.12 11.42 10.71
C GLU A 55 7.41 12.03 11.27
N GLY A 56 7.91 13.08 10.61
CA GLY A 56 9.17 13.75 10.97
C GLY A 56 10.26 13.68 9.90
N ALA A 57 10.00 12.99 8.78
CA ALA A 57 10.95 12.92 7.67
C ALA A 57 11.26 14.29 7.04
N PRO A 58 12.52 14.54 6.62
CA PRO A 58 12.90 15.78 5.94
C PRO A 58 12.13 16.01 4.65
N GLN A 59 11.78 17.26 4.33
CA GLN A 59 11.07 17.58 3.08
C GLN A 59 11.82 17.15 1.82
N HIS A 60 13.16 17.18 1.84
CA HIS A 60 13.96 16.76 0.68
C HIS A 60 13.85 15.26 0.40
N VAL A 61 13.70 14.43 1.45
CA VAL A 61 13.41 13.00 1.35
C VAL A 61 11.98 12.80 0.86
N LEU A 62 11.02 13.51 1.44
CA LEU A 62 9.61 13.41 1.04
C LEU A 62 9.37 13.78 -0.43
N ASP A 63 10.09 14.76 -0.99
CA ASP A 63 9.98 15.14 -2.41
C ASP A 63 10.41 14.02 -3.36
N LYS A 64 11.48 13.29 -3.01
CA LYS A 64 11.95 12.12 -3.76
C LYS A 64 10.92 10.98 -3.68
N LEU A 65 10.49 10.67 -2.46
CA LEU A 65 9.51 9.61 -2.21
C LEU A 65 8.13 9.89 -2.84
N ALA A 66 7.78 11.15 -3.10
CA ALA A 66 6.52 11.53 -3.74
C ALA A 66 6.47 11.14 -5.22
N ARG A 67 7.63 10.88 -5.85
CA ARG A 67 7.72 10.44 -7.25
C ARG A 67 7.60 8.94 -7.41
N LEU A 68 7.70 8.20 -6.32
CA LEU A 68 7.61 6.75 -6.29
C LEU A 68 6.15 6.30 -6.17
N PRO A 69 5.81 5.10 -6.69
CA PRO A 69 4.49 4.52 -6.53
C PRO A 69 4.16 4.32 -5.05
N ARG A 70 2.91 4.65 -4.68
CA ARG A 70 2.45 4.61 -3.30
C ARG A 70 1.11 3.90 -3.18
N ARG A 71 0.93 3.22 -2.06
CA ARG A 71 -0.35 2.65 -1.61
C ARG A 71 -0.60 3.14 -0.19
N GLY A 72 -1.53 4.07 -0.01
CA GLY A 72 -1.70 4.80 1.24
C GLY A 72 -0.42 5.51 1.65
N ASN A 73 0.10 5.15 2.83
CA ASN A 73 1.36 5.68 3.36
C ASN A 73 2.60 4.84 3.00
N LEU A 74 2.42 3.76 2.24
CA LEU A 74 3.49 2.87 1.83
C LEU A 74 4.07 3.31 0.49
N VAL A 75 5.38 3.52 0.44
CA VAL A 75 6.14 3.66 -0.81
C VAL A 75 6.51 2.26 -1.29
N LEU A 76 6.04 1.90 -2.48
CA LEU A 76 6.27 0.57 -3.04
C LEU A 76 7.70 0.50 -3.59
N ILE A 77 8.46 -0.52 -3.15
CA ILE A 77 9.86 -0.71 -3.53
C ILE A 77 10.13 -2.13 -4.02
N HIS A 78 11.19 -2.25 -4.82
CA HIS A 78 11.67 -3.52 -5.34
C HIS A 78 13.03 -3.86 -4.72
N LEU A 79 13.07 -4.87 -3.84
CA LEU A 79 14.31 -5.36 -3.25
C LEU A 79 14.88 -6.50 -4.13
N HIS A 80 15.94 -6.19 -4.89
CA HIS A 80 16.59 -7.14 -5.79
C HIS A 80 17.43 -8.14 -4.98
N GLY A 81 16.86 -9.31 -4.69
CA GLY A 81 17.51 -10.37 -3.90
C GLY A 81 16.56 -11.41 -3.30
N TYR A 82 15.27 -11.07 -3.16
CA TYR A 82 14.24 -11.96 -2.59
C TYR A 82 13.12 -12.35 -3.58
N ALA A 83 13.10 -11.77 -4.78
CA ALA A 83 12.15 -12.13 -5.83
C ALA A 83 12.67 -13.33 -6.64
N TYR A 84 12.13 -14.51 -6.32
CA TYR A 84 12.30 -15.72 -7.13
C TYR A 84 11.48 -15.55 -8.42
N ASP A 85 12.13 -15.45 -9.60
CA ASP A 85 11.60 -15.60 -10.97
C ASP A 85 10.19 -15.06 -11.30
N ALA A 86 9.62 -14.13 -10.53
CA ALA A 86 8.41 -13.43 -10.90
C ALA A 86 8.79 -12.41 -11.96
N ASP A 87 8.34 -12.63 -13.20
CA ASP A 87 8.50 -11.68 -14.29
C ASP A 87 8.13 -10.28 -13.80
N GLN A 88 9.05 -9.32 -13.91
CA GLN A 88 8.91 -7.95 -13.42
C GLN A 88 7.54 -7.32 -13.79
N GLU A 89 7.02 -7.66 -14.97
CA GLU A 89 5.71 -7.24 -15.47
C GLU A 89 4.53 -7.75 -14.61
N GLN A 90 4.61 -8.99 -14.12
CA GLN A 90 3.57 -9.60 -13.28
C GLN A 90 3.57 -8.98 -11.87
N MET A 91 4.74 -8.62 -11.37
CA MET A 91 4.92 -7.93 -10.09
C MET A 91 4.43 -6.47 -10.15
N GLU A 92 4.70 -5.75 -11.26
CA GLU A 92 4.13 -4.42 -11.51
C GLU A 92 2.60 -4.44 -11.58
N ILE A 93 2.00 -5.45 -12.23
CA ILE A 93 0.54 -5.62 -12.30
C ILE A 93 -0.07 -5.91 -10.92
N GLU A 94 0.59 -6.72 -10.08
CA GLU A 94 0.14 -7.03 -8.72
C GLU A 94 0.26 -5.82 -7.78
N MET A 95 1.39 -5.10 -7.83
CA MET A 95 1.60 -3.86 -7.06
C MET A 95 0.67 -2.72 -7.50
N ALA A 96 0.23 -2.71 -8.75
CA ALA A 96 -0.72 -1.74 -9.29
C ALA A 96 -2.18 -2.07 -8.93
N ARG A 97 -2.46 -3.13 -8.17
CA ARG A 97 -3.82 -3.54 -7.82
C ARG A 97 -4.08 -3.48 -6.33
N THR A 98 -5.34 -3.27 -5.97
CA THR A 98 -5.77 -3.26 -4.59
C THR A 98 -7.20 -3.76 -4.45
N THR A 99 -7.56 -4.20 -3.25
CA THR A 99 -8.93 -4.64 -2.96
C THR A 99 -9.72 -3.51 -2.33
N VAL A 100 -10.83 -3.15 -2.96
CA VAL A 100 -11.80 -2.19 -2.44
C VAL A 100 -13.10 -2.89 -2.08
N TYR A 101 -13.79 -2.35 -1.08
CA TYR A 101 -15.02 -2.90 -0.52
C TYR A 101 -16.12 -1.84 -0.55
N LYS A 102 -17.38 -2.28 -0.53
CA LYS A 102 -18.47 -1.38 -0.16
C LYS A 102 -18.25 -0.91 1.28
N VAL A 103 -18.52 0.37 1.55
CA VAL A 103 -18.34 0.97 2.89
C VAL A 103 -19.69 1.35 3.47
N LYS A 104 -19.95 0.96 4.73
CA LYS A 104 -21.06 1.47 5.52
C LYS A 104 -20.61 2.72 6.26
N LEU A 105 -21.41 3.78 6.17
CA LEU A 105 -21.20 5.06 6.85
C LEU A 105 -22.40 5.36 7.75
N TYR A 106 -22.13 5.95 8.91
CA TYR A 106 -23.19 6.45 9.78
C TYR A 106 -23.57 7.89 9.40
N ASN A 107 -24.81 8.10 8.99
CA ASN A 107 -25.34 9.43 8.72
C ASN A 107 -25.94 10.03 10.00
N VAL A 108 -25.18 10.90 10.65
CA VAL A 108 -25.61 11.59 11.89
C VAL A 108 -26.84 12.50 11.69
N ALA A 109 -27.12 12.95 10.47
CA ALA A 109 -28.24 13.85 10.20
C ALA A 109 -29.57 13.10 10.10
N THR A 110 -29.54 11.86 9.61
CA THR A 110 -30.73 11.00 9.49
C THR A 110 -30.78 9.89 10.54
N ASP A 111 -29.71 9.73 11.33
CA ASP A 111 -29.55 8.68 12.32
C ASP A 111 -29.58 7.25 11.73
N GLU A 112 -29.00 7.09 10.54
CA GLU A 112 -29.09 5.86 9.75
C GLU A 112 -27.72 5.40 9.23
N VAL A 113 -27.56 4.08 9.07
CA VAL A 113 -26.42 3.49 8.37
C VAL A 113 -26.74 3.45 6.87
N VAL A 114 -25.88 4.07 6.07
CA VAL A 114 -26.00 4.10 4.60
C VAL A 114 -24.79 3.45 3.94
N ILE A 115 -24.97 2.92 2.74
CA ILE A 115 -23.86 2.47 1.91
C ILE A 115 -23.25 3.68 1.19
N SER A 116 -21.94 3.85 1.33
CA SER A 116 -21.17 4.86 0.61
C SER A 116 -21.32 4.67 -0.90
N ARG A 117 -21.39 5.78 -1.62
CA ARG A 117 -21.30 5.78 -3.09
C ARG A 117 -19.89 5.52 -3.61
N ARG A 118 -18.90 5.44 -2.71
CA ARG A 118 -17.51 5.07 -3.02
C ARG A 118 -17.24 3.66 -2.51
N MET A 119 -16.37 2.95 -3.20
CA MET A 119 -15.71 1.78 -2.65
C MET A 119 -14.37 2.23 -2.06
N ALA A 120 -13.88 1.55 -1.03
CA ALA A 120 -12.63 1.93 -0.38
C ALA A 120 -11.84 0.70 0.09
N THR A 121 -10.53 0.87 0.27
CA THR A 121 -9.71 -0.10 0.99
C THR A 121 -10.15 -0.16 2.47
N ASN A 122 -9.62 -1.11 3.24
CA ASN A 122 -9.89 -1.14 4.69
C ASN A 122 -9.43 0.16 5.38
N GLU A 123 -8.25 0.68 5.01
CA GLU A 123 -7.77 1.96 5.51
C GLU A 123 -8.66 3.12 5.06
N GLY A 124 -9.09 3.13 3.80
CA GLY A 124 -10.01 4.13 3.27
C GLY A 124 -11.34 4.16 4.01
N ALA A 125 -11.93 3.00 4.31
CA ALA A 125 -13.16 2.93 5.10
C ALA A 125 -13.00 3.55 6.49
N ILE A 126 -11.88 3.28 7.17
CA ILE A 126 -11.57 3.87 8.49
C ILE A 126 -11.41 5.39 8.36
N LYS A 127 -10.66 5.88 7.36
CA LYS A 127 -10.48 7.32 7.08
C LYS A 127 -11.82 8.03 6.81
N MET A 128 -12.76 7.33 6.18
CA MET A 128 -14.13 7.82 5.94
C MET A 128 -15.03 7.77 7.18
N GLY A 129 -14.56 7.24 8.31
CA GLY A 129 -15.36 7.03 9.53
C GLY A 129 -16.37 5.89 9.41
N GLY A 130 -16.12 4.93 8.52
CA GLY A 130 -16.98 3.80 8.23
C GLY A 130 -16.33 2.45 8.49
N TRP A 131 -16.99 1.40 8.01
CA TRP A 131 -16.48 0.04 8.03
C TRP A 131 -16.79 -0.66 6.71
N THR A 132 -15.89 -1.54 6.28
CA THR A 132 -16.05 -2.34 5.07
C THR A 132 -17.16 -3.38 5.22
N VAL A 133 -17.80 -3.74 4.12
CA VAL A 133 -18.79 -4.81 4.06
C VAL A 133 -18.09 -6.09 3.59
N GLU A 134 -18.03 -7.09 4.46
CA GLU A 134 -17.44 -8.40 4.16
C GLU A 134 -18.10 -9.05 2.92
N GLY A 135 -17.31 -9.79 2.14
CA GLY A 135 -17.77 -10.43 0.90
C GLY A 135 -17.99 -9.48 -0.29
N THR A 136 -17.73 -8.17 -0.15
CA THR A 136 -17.85 -7.19 -1.25
C THR A 136 -16.50 -6.75 -1.82
N GLY A 137 -15.42 -7.42 -1.44
CA GLY A 137 -14.07 -7.12 -1.91
C GLY A 137 -13.94 -7.35 -3.40
N VAL A 138 -13.48 -6.33 -4.13
CA VAL A 138 -13.19 -6.40 -5.56
C VAL A 138 -11.79 -5.85 -5.79
N VAL A 139 -11.01 -6.59 -6.58
CA VAL A 139 -9.68 -6.13 -7.00
C VAL A 139 -9.85 -5.11 -8.12
N VAL A 140 -9.26 -3.93 -7.93
CA VAL A 140 -9.26 -2.80 -8.87
C VAL A 140 -7.83 -2.33 -9.11
N ASP A 141 -7.62 -1.54 -10.15
CA ASP A 141 -6.34 -0.89 -10.38
C ASP A 141 -6.18 0.29 -9.39
N LEU A 142 -4.96 0.58 -8.94
CA LEU A 142 -4.68 1.75 -8.11
C LEU A 142 -5.05 3.06 -8.83
N ALA A 143 -5.00 3.09 -10.16
CA ALA A 143 -5.46 4.21 -10.97
C ALA A 143 -6.98 4.43 -10.90
N ASP A 144 -7.77 3.45 -10.42
CA ASP A 144 -9.21 3.60 -10.18
C ASP A 144 -9.52 4.33 -8.86
N LEU A 145 -8.53 4.50 -7.98
CA LEU A 145 -8.64 5.31 -6.78
C LEU A 145 -8.52 6.81 -7.09
N GLU A 146 -9.16 7.64 -6.28
CA GLU A 146 -8.91 9.08 -6.36
C GLU A 146 -7.44 9.37 -6.00
N PRO A 147 -6.74 10.29 -6.71
CA PRO A 147 -5.32 10.53 -6.49
C PRO A 147 -4.98 10.89 -5.05
N GLY A 148 -4.11 10.10 -4.42
CA GLY A 148 -3.68 10.28 -3.03
C GLY A 148 -4.69 9.79 -1.98
N GLU A 149 -5.78 9.16 -2.41
CA GLU A 149 -6.85 8.69 -1.54
C GLU A 149 -6.93 7.15 -1.55
N GLU A 150 -7.66 6.62 -0.56
CA GLU A 150 -7.86 5.18 -0.35
C GLU A 150 -9.26 4.71 -0.79
N TRP A 151 -9.91 5.46 -1.68
CA TRP A 151 -11.26 5.20 -2.18
C TRP A 151 -11.39 5.55 -3.66
N THR A 152 -12.37 4.92 -4.30
CA THR A 152 -12.70 5.15 -5.70
C THR A 152 -13.49 6.44 -5.89
N ALA A 153 -13.62 6.86 -7.15
CA ALA A 153 -14.59 7.87 -7.55
C ALA A 153 -16.02 7.48 -7.12
N ARG A 154 -16.89 8.47 -6.95
CA ARG A 154 -18.30 8.22 -6.63
C ARG A 154 -18.96 7.44 -7.77
N ASP A 155 -19.78 6.47 -7.39
CA ASP A 155 -20.53 5.58 -8.28
C ASP A 155 -19.66 4.73 -9.21
N PHE A 156 -18.40 4.50 -8.81
CA PHE A 156 -17.52 3.55 -9.48
C PHE A 156 -18.17 2.17 -9.57
N VAL A 157 -18.14 1.58 -10.76
CA VAL A 157 -18.63 0.23 -11.03
C VAL A 157 -17.43 -0.60 -11.48
N PRO A 158 -16.97 -1.59 -10.68
CA PRO A 158 -15.85 -2.43 -11.06
C PRO A 158 -16.19 -3.25 -12.32
N ALA A 159 -15.21 -3.42 -13.20
CA ALA A 159 -15.36 -4.29 -14.36
C ALA A 159 -15.57 -5.74 -13.89
N GLY A 160 -16.69 -6.35 -14.29
CA GLY A 160 -17.06 -7.72 -13.88
C GLY A 160 -17.89 -7.81 -12.59
N TYR A 161 -18.24 -6.69 -11.96
CA TYR A 161 -19.22 -6.67 -10.88
C TYR A 161 -20.64 -6.75 -11.45
N GLU A 162 -21.12 -7.96 -11.73
CA GLU A 162 -22.56 -8.19 -11.88
C GLU A 162 -23.19 -7.94 -10.51
N GLY A 163 -23.77 -6.74 -10.35
CA GLY A 163 -24.33 -6.29 -9.10
C GLY A 163 -25.23 -7.36 -8.49
N ALA A 164 -24.93 -7.75 -7.25
CA ALA A 164 -25.92 -8.39 -6.40
C ALA A 164 -27.10 -7.42 -6.29
N HIS A 165 -28.11 -7.66 -7.13
CA HIS A 165 -29.43 -7.08 -7.01
C HIS A 165 -29.99 -7.49 -5.65
N ASP A 166 -30.18 -6.52 -4.78
CA ASP A 166 -31.14 -6.60 -3.67
C ASP A 166 -32.31 -5.66 -4.02
#